data_AF-A0A932HYR1-F1
#
_entry.id   AF-A0A932HYR1-F1
#
_cell.length_a   1.000
_cell.length_b   1.000
_cell.length_c   1.000
_cell.angle_alpha   90.00
_cell.angle_beta   90.00
_cell.angle_gamma   90.00
#
_symmetry.space_group_name_H-M   'P 1'
#
loop_
_entity.id
_entity.type
_entity.pdbx_description
1 polymer ?
#
loop_
_entity_poly.entity_id
_entity_poly.type
_entity_poly.pdbx_seq_one_letter_code
_entity_poly.pdbx_strand_id
1 'polypeptide(L)'
;MCAIIVTILLTAWSILVDAPLEEPANPSVTPNPSKAPWYFLGLQEMLVYFDPWVAGVVLPTLIIVGLMAIPFIDVNPKGNGYYTFGERRFAILTYLFGFLVLWVWLVVQGTFLRGPGWNFFMPWEEWDPHKVVALTNVDLPYLLGFRSYWGQAAVGAALIAAWYMTIPAWYVWRRRSLRNLGFVRYAIKSFLFVTMMGLVAKMALRIGLNVKYILVTPWFNI
;
A
#
# COMPACT_ATOMS: atom_id res chain seq x y z
N MET A 1 2.12 30.59 20.42
CA MET A 1 3.58 30.38 20.49
C MET A 1 4.07 29.38 19.44
N CYS A 2 3.58 28.14 19.41
CA CYS A 2 4.03 27.14 18.41
C CYS A 2 3.83 27.58 16.95
N ALA A 3 2.68 28.19 16.62
CA ALA A 3 2.43 28.68 15.26
C ALA A 3 3.47 29.73 14.81
N ILE A 4 3.82 30.69 15.69
CA ILE A 4 4.83 31.72 15.40
C ILE A 4 6.20 31.09 15.14
N ILE A 5 6.59 30.10 15.96
CA ILE A 5 7.85 29.37 15.78
C ILE A 5 7.86 28.63 14.44
N VAL A 6 6.78 27.93 14.09
CA VAL A 6 6.66 27.22 12.81
C VAL A 6 6.73 28.20 11.64
N THR A 7 6.04 29.34 11.72
CA THR A 7 6.10 30.37 10.67
C THR A 7 7.52 30.89 10.49
N ILE A 8 8.23 31.23 11.58
CA ILE A 8 9.62 31.69 11.50
C ILE A 8 10.52 30.62 10.86
N LEU A 9 10.37 29.35 11.25
CA LEU A 9 11.15 28.25 10.67
C LEU A 9 10.87 28.06 9.18
N LEU A 10 9.61 28.09 8.76
CA LEU A 10 9.24 27.95 7.35
C LEU A 10 9.73 29.16 6.52
N THR A 11 9.65 30.39 7.06
CA THR A 11 10.18 31.58 6.39
C THR A 11 11.70 31.51 6.25
N ALA A 12 12.42 31.11 7.30
CA ALA A 12 13.86 30.92 7.24
C ALA A 12 14.23 29.83 6.21
N TRP A 13 13.53 28.70 6.22
CA TRP A 13 13.74 27.63 5.25
C TRP A 13 13.53 28.11 3.80
N SER A 14 12.46 28.86 3.55
CA SER A 14 12.14 29.40 2.22
C SER A 14 13.17 30.40 1.70
N ILE A 15 13.94 31.06 2.57
CA ILE A 15 15.01 31.99 2.18
C ILE A 15 16.32 31.24 1.93
N LEU A 16 16.56 30.15 2.67
CA LEU A 16 17.83 29.41 2.65
C LEU A 16 17.87 28.30 1.59
N VAL A 17 16.71 27.78 1.17
CA VAL A 17 16.63 26.63 0.25
C VAL A 17 15.78 27.03 -0.96
N ASP A 18 16.43 27.08 -2.13
CA ASP A 18 15.75 27.31 -3.40
C ASP A 18 14.77 26.18 -3.70
N ALA A 19 13.61 26.55 -4.27
CA ALA A 19 12.64 25.57 -4.70
C ALA A 19 13.21 24.76 -5.88
N PRO A 20 13.16 23.41 -5.82
CA PRO A 20 13.59 22.56 -6.93
C PRO A 20 12.50 22.59 -8.03
N LEU A 21 12.43 23.69 -8.76
CA LEU A 21 11.52 23.87 -9.89
C LEU A 21 12.18 23.32 -11.17
N GLU A 22 11.43 22.53 -11.92
CA GLU A 22 11.83 22.07 -13.25
C GLU A 22 11.66 23.19 -14.30
N GLU A 23 12.17 22.94 -15.50
CA GLU A 23 11.94 23.81 -16.66
C GLU A 23 10.43 24.00 -16.95
N PRO A 24 10.03 25.10 -17.60
CA PRO A 24 8.65 25.31 -18.00
C PRO A 24 8.08 24.12 -18.76
N ALA A 25 6.86 23.72 -18.41
CA ALA A 25 6.24 22.50 -18.94
C ALA A 25 6.20 22.49 -20.47
N ASN A 26 6.77 21.44 -21.06
CA ASN A 26 6.74 21.17 -22.50
C ASN A 26 5.86 19.94 -22.78
N PRO A 27 4.70 20.09 -23.45
CA PRO A 27 3.83 18.97 -23.77
C PRO A 27 4.48 17.87 -24.62
N SER A 28 5.56 18.20 -25.35
CA SER A 28 6.28 17.25 -26.22
C SER A 28 7.32 16.41 -25.48
N VAL A 29 7.64 16.72 -24.21
CA VAL A 29 8.67 16.03 -23.43
C VAL A 29 8.11 15.66 -22.06
N THR A 30 8.10 14.37 -21.74
CA THR A 30 7.75 13.91 -20.40
C THR A 30 9.03 13.72 -19.57
N PRO A 31 9.15 14.34 -18.39
CA PRO A 31 10.33 14.17 -17.54
C PRO A 31 10.46 12.71 -17.09
N ASN A 32 11.70 12.22 -17.04
CA ASN A 32 12.03 10.87 -16.59
C ASN A 32 13.09 10.92 -15.49
N PRO A 33 12.76 10.53 -14.24
CA PRO A 33 11.48 10.01 -13.76
C PRO A 33 10.45 11.11 -13.46
N SER A 34 9.19 10.90 -13.84
CA SER A 34 8.07 11.75 -13.41
C SER A 34 7.68 11.36 -11.98
N LYS A 35 8.22 12.07 -10.98
CA LYS A 35 7.90 11.84 -9.56
C LYS A 35 6.73 12.71 -9.11
N ALA A 36 5.74 12.09 -8.49
CA ALA A 36 4.66 12.80 -7.82
C ALA A 36 5.17 13.51 -6.56
N PRO A 37 4.45 14.52 -6.04
CA PRO A 37 4.74 15.10 -4.73
C PRO A 37 4.86 14.03 -3.63
N TRP A 38 5.74 14.23 -2.66
CA TRP A 38 6.11 13.21 -1.65
C TRP A 38 4.93 12.58 -0.91
N TYR A 39 3.84 13.33 -0.69
CA TYR A 39 2.62 12.85 -0.03
C TYR A 39 1.76 11.91 -0.90
N PHE A 40 1.91 11.97 -2.23
CA PHE A 40 1.31 11.02 -3.18
C PHE A 40 2.26 9.91 -3.61
N LEU A 41 3.53 10.01 -3.22
CA LEU A 41 4.58 9.13 -3.70
C LEU A 41 4.38 7.68 -3.23
N GLY A 42 3.78 7.49 -2.06
CA GLY A 42 3.32 6.17 -1.60
C GLY A 42 2.28 5.53 -2.53
N LEU A 43 1.32 6.33 -3.05
CA LEU A 43 0.34 5.84 -4.03
C LEU A 43 0.99 5.54 -5.39
N GLN A 44 1.93 6.39 -5.81
CA GLN A 44 2.66 6.16 -7.05
C GLN A 44 3.43 4.85 -6.99
N GLU A 45 4.08 4.56 -5.86
CA GLU A 45 4.79 3.31 -5.65
C GLU A 45 3.84 2.10 -5.64
N MET A 46 2.59 2.26 -5.16
CA MET A 46 1.57 1.20 -5.25
C MET A 46 1.21 0.82 -6.71
N LEU A 47 1.35 1.73 -7.68
CA LEU A 47 1.12 1.45 -9.11
C LEU A 47 2.11 0.45 -9.70
N VAL A 48 3.25 0.22 -9.04
CA VAL A 48 4.22 -0.81 -9.47
C VAL A 48 3.71 -2.22 -9.18
N TYR A 49 2.88 -2.37 -8.13
CA TYR A 49 2.41 -3.65 -7.61
C TYR A 49 0.99 -3.99 -8.05
N PHE A 50 0.17 -2.98 -8.34
CA PHE A 50 -1.24 -3.12 -8.64
C PHE A 50 -1.62 -2.42 -9.96
N ASP A 51 -2.73 -2.85 -10.55
CA ASP A 51 -3.31 -2.12 -11.67
C ASP A 51 -3.79 -0.71 -11.22
N PRO A 52 -3.80 0.27 -12.16
CA PRO A 52 -4.06 1.67 -11.83
C PRO A 52 -5.36 1.94 -11.08
N TRP A 53 -6.43 1.18 -11.36
CA TRP A 53 -7.72 1.38 -10.71
C TRP A 53 -7.72 0.88 -9.26
N VAL A 54 -7.00 -0.20 -8.95
CA VAL A 54 -6.88 -0.73 -7.58
C VAL A 54 -6.02 0.18 -6.72
N ALA A 55 -4.83 0.54 -7.23
CA ALA A 55 -3.90 1.42 -6.52
C ALA A 55 -4.38 2.87 -6.44
N GLY A 56 -5.01 3.38 -7.50
CA GLY A 56 -5.42 4.79 -7.58
C GLY A 56 -6.81 5.09 -6.99
N VAL A 57 -7.73 4.12 -6.97
CA VAL A 57 -9.13 4.37 -6.55
C VAL A 57 -9.52 3.48 -5.37
N VAL A 58 -9.44 2.15 -5.51
CA VAL A 58 -9.99 1.21 -4.50
C VAL A 58 -9.25 1.31 -3.17
N LEU A 59 -7.92 1.13 -3.19
CA LEU A 59 -7.13 1.10 -1.96
C LEU A 59 -7.14 2.46 -1.22
N PRO A 60 -6.98 3.62 -1.89
CA PRO A 60 -7.12 4.93 -1.23
C PRO A 60 -8.50 5.13 -0.61
N THR A 61 -9.56 4.75 -1.33
CA THR A 61 -10.93 4.84 -0.81
C THR A 61 -11.12 3.96 0.43
N LEU A 62 -10.60 2.73 0.40
CA LEU A 62 -10.63 1.82 1.55
C LEU A 62 -9.83 2.35 2.75
N ILE A 63 -8.70 3.02 2.53
CA ILE A 63 -7.94 3.68 3.60
C ILE A 63 -8.76 4.79 4.24
N ILE A 64 -9.34 5.70 3.45
CA ILE A 64 -10.13 6.83 3.96
C ILE A 64 -11.37 6.33 4.70
N VAL A 65 -12.15 5.44 4.08
CA VAL A 65 -13.35 4.84 4.71
C VAL A 65 -12.96 4.03 5.95
N GLY A 66 -11.87 3.27 5.90
CA GLY A 66 -11.35 2.52 7.03
C GLY A 66 -10.99 3.42 8.21
N LEU A 67 -10.33 4.55 7.98
CA LEU A 67 -9.99 5.54 9.01
C LEU A 67 -11.25 6.18 9.61
N MET A 68 -12.25 6.54 8.78
CA MET A 68 -13.55 7.04 9.26
C MET A 68 -14.32 6.00 10.08
N ALA A 69 -14.12 4.71 9.80
CA ALA A 69 -14.79 3.62 10.48
C ALA A 69 -14.18 3.27 11.86
N ILE A 70 -12.94 3.71 12.15
CA ILE A 70 -12.23 3.44 13.42
C ILE A 70 -13.10 3.69 14.67
N PRO A 71 -13.73 4.86 14.87
CA PRO A 71 -14.53 5.13 16.07
C PRO A 71 -15.75 4.19 16.23
N PHE A 72 -16.24 3.60 15.14
CA PHE A 72 -17.40 2.70 15.17
C PHE A 72 -17.01 1.22 15.38
N ILE A 73 -15.78 0.86 15.00
CA ILE A 73 -15.25 -0.50 15.09
C ILE A 73 -14.52 -0.72 16.43
N ASP A 74 -13.81 0.29 16.95
CA ASP A 74 -13.10 0.20 18.23
C ASP A 74 -14.00 0.59 19.41
N VAL A 75 -14.51 -0.43 20.10
CA VAL A 75 -15.34 -0.29 21.31
C VAL A 75 -14.55 -0.44 22.61
N ASN A 76 -13.22 -0.49 22.58
CA ASN A 76 -12.44 -0.62 23.81
C ASN A 76 -12.44 0.71 24.59
N PRO A 77 -13.04 0.80 25.79
CA PRO A 77 -13.08 2.06 26.55
C PRO A 77 -11.72 2.42 27.16
N LYS A 78 -10.79 1.46 27.29
CA LYS A 78 -9.46 1.66 27.87
C LYS A 78 -8.53 2.37 26.89
N GLY A 79 -7.66 3.25 27.38
CA GLY A 79 -6.71 4.00 26.54
C GLY A 79 -7.35 5.12 25.72
N ASN A 80 -8.52 5.62 26.12
CA ASN A 80 -9.14 6.80 25.53
C ASN A 80 -8.69 8.05 26.31
N GLY A 81 -8.05 9.01 25.62
CA GLY A 81 -7.61 10.28 26.22
C GLY A 81 -6.24 10.26 26.92
N TYR A 82 -5.53 9.13 26.98
CA TYR A 82 -4.15 9.05 27.46
C TYR A 82 -3.31 8.07 26.63
N TYR A 83 -2.00 8.31 26.56
CA TYR A 83 -1.07 7.46 25.80
C TYR A 83 -0.79 6.15 26.55
N THR A 84 -1.23 5.03 26.00
CA THR A 84 -0.96 3.70 26.54
C THR A 84 -0.69 2.68 25.44
N PHE A 85 0.52 2.15 25.38
CA PHE A 85 0.85 1.05 24.47
C PHE A 85 0.32 -0.29 24.96
N GLY A 86 0.25 -0.49 26.29
CA GLY A 86 -0.07 -1.77 26.90
C GLY A 86 -1.52 -2.22 26.68
N GLU A 87 -2.47 -1.29 26.70
CA GLU A 87 -3.90 -1.59 26.72
C GLU A 87 -4.51 -1.75 25.31
N ARG A 88 -3.83 -1.22 24.28
CA ARG A 88 -4.28 -1.21 22.88
C ARG A 88 -3.23 -1.75 21.90
N ARG A 89 -2.38 -2.68 22.34
CA ARG A 89 -1.27 -3.24 21.56
C ARG A 89 -1.67 -3.60 20.12
N PHE A 90 -2.77 -4.33 19.93
CA PHE A 90 -3.21 -4.72 18.59
C PHE A 90 -3.54 -3.53 17.68
N ALA A 91 -4.30 -2.54 18.18
CA ALA A 91 -4.72 -1.39 17.39
C ALA A 91 -3.52 -0.50 17.04
N ILE A 92 -2.65 -0.25 18.02
CA ILE A 92 -1.45 0.57 17.85
C ILE A 92 -0.47 -0.11 16.90
N LEU A 93 -0.17 -1.40 17.10
CA LEU A 93 0.74 -2.13 16.21
C LEU A 93 0.22 -2.19 14.78
N THR A 94 -1.08 -2.44 14.59
CA THR A 94 -1.70 -2.46 13.26
C THR A 94 -1.58 -1.09 12.58
N TYR A 95 -1.85 -0.01 13.32
CA TYR A 95 -1.71 1.36 12.80
C TYR A 95 -0.26 1.71 12.46
N LEU A 96 0.68 1.45 13.38
CA LEU A 96 2.11 1.72 13.15
C LEU A 96 2.66 0.88 12.00
N PHE A 97 2.23 -0.36 11.86
CA PHE A 97 2.60 -1.19 10.71
C PHE A 97 2.05 -0.60 9.40
N GLY A 98 0.76 -0.30 9.33
CA GLY A 98 0.16 0.28 8.12
C GLY A 98 0.74 1.65 7.75
N PHE A 99 0.96 2.52 8.73
CA PHE A 99 1.45 3.86 8.49
C PHE A 99 2.98 3.93 8.35
N LEU A 100 3.74 3.50 9.36
CA LEU A 100 5.20 3.64 9.32
C LEU A 100 5.85 2.59 8.40
N VAL A 101 5.44 1.33 8.52
CA VAL A 101 6.13 0.24 7.81
C VAL A 101 5.67 0.12 6.37
N LEU A 102 4.39 0.32 6.08
CA LEU A 102 3.90 0.27 4.70
C LEU A 102 3.96 1.66 4.05
N TRP A 103 3.23 2.64 4.57
CA TRP A 103 3.08 3.92 3.88
C TRP A 103 4.38 4.74 3.80
N VAL A 104 5.03 5.01 4.93
CA VAL A 104 6.28 5.80 4.95
C VAL A 104 7.39 5.07 4.21
N TRP A 105 7.47 3.74 4.31
CA TRP A 105 8.42 2.96 3.53
C TRP A 105 8.23 3.12 2.02
N LEU A 106 6.99 3.06 1.51
CA LEU A 106 6.71 3.27 0.08
C LEU A 106 7.15 4.67 -0.37
N VAL A 107 6.95 5.69 0.47
CA VAL A 107 7.43 7.06 0.19
C VAL A 107 8.96 7.12 0.16
N VAL A 108 9.64 6.50 1.12
CA VAL A 108 11.12 6.45 1.15
C VAL A 108 11.67 5.73 -0.09
N GLN A 109 11.09 4.58 -0.43
CA GLN A 109 11.44 3.78 -1.61
C GLN A 109 11.32 4.62 -2.88
N GLY A 110 10.19 5.26 -3.11
CA GLY A 110 10.03 6.02 -4.34
C GLY A 110 10.80 7.35 -4.37
N THR A 111 11.13 7.93 -3.21
CA THR A 111 11.94 9.16 -3.15
C THR A 111 13.39 8.85 -3.50
N PHE A 112 13.98 7.86 -2.82
CA PHE A 112 15.43 7.63 -2.83
C PHE A 112 15.88 6.46 -3.71
N LEU A 113 15.04 5.45 -3.94
CA LEU A 113 15.45 4.21 -4.64
C LEU A 113 14.85 4.08 -6.04
N ARG A 114 13.88 4.92 -6.41
CA ARG A 114 13.34 4.97 -7.78
C ARG A 114 14.11 5.98 -8.62
N GLY A 115 14.77 5.45 -9.66
CA GLY A 115 15.55 6.20 -10.64
C GLY A 115 14.88 6.26 -12.02
N PRO A 116 15.66 6.46 -13.10
CA PRO A 116 15.16 6.52 -14.47
C PRO A 116 14.29 5.31 -14.85
N GLY A 117 13.17 5.56 -15.52
CA GLY A 117 12.18 4.54 -15.92
C GLY A 117 11.37 3.96 -14.76
N TRP A 118 11.40 4.59 -13.58
CA TRP A 118 10.87 4.04 -12.33
C TRP A 118 11.51 2.70 -11.93
N ASN A 119 12.73 2.45 -12.41
CA ASN A 119 13.50 1.27 -12.03
C ASN A 119 13.97 1.38 -10.57
N PHE A 120 14.12 0.21 -9.94
CA PHE A 120 14.69 0.12 -8.62
C PHE A 120 16.22 0.16 -8.69
N PHE A 121 16.82 1.06 -7.93
CA PHE A 121 18.25 1.19 -7.74
C PHE A 121 18.57 1.03 -6.26
N MET A 122 19.59 0.25 -5.97
CA MET A 122 20.06 0.08 -4.60
C MET A 122 20.79 1.35 -4.13
N PRO A 123 20.86 1.68 -2.82
CA PRO A 123 21.50 2.92 -2.35
C PRO A 123 22.95 3.16 -2.80
N TRP A 124 23.66 2.09 -3.17
CA TRP A 124 25.04 2.10 -3.64
C TRP A 124 25.17 1.91 -5.16
N GLU A 125 24.06 1.82 -5.89
CA GLU A 125 24.03 1.67 -7.34
C GLU A 125 23.84 3.04 -8.01
N GLU A 126 24.68 3.34 -8.99
CA GLU A 126 24.56 4.57 -9.77
C GLU A 126 23.33 4.52 -10.69
N TRP A 127 22.67 5.67 -10.86
CA TRP A 127 21.49 5.77 -11.70
C TRP A 127 21.89 5.85 -13.17
N ASP A 128 21.99 4.70 -13.82
CA ASP A 128 22.18 4.61 -15.26
C ASP A 128 20.86 4.88 -16.01
N PRO A 129 20.77 5.97 -16.81
CA PRO A 129 19.59 6.29 -17.62
C PRO A 129 19.26 5.23 -18.69
N HIS A 130 20.24 4.42 -19.10
CA HIS A 130 20.11 3.39 -20.14
C HIS A 130 19.74 2.02 -19.58
N LYS A 131 19.58 1.88 -18.26
CA LYS A 131 19.14 0.64 -17.63
C LYS A 131 17.67 0.34 -18.01
N VAL A 132 17.49 -0.56 -18.98
CA VAL A 132 16.17 -1.07 -19.35
C VAL A 132 15.96 -2.43 -18.68
N VAL A 133 15.26 -2.44 -17.55
CA VAL A 133 14.87 -3.70 -16.90
C VAL A 133 13.56 -4.19 -17.53
N ALA A 134 13.66 -5.21 -18.39
CA ALA A 134 12.49 -5.92 -18.89
C ALA A 134 11.89 -6.77 -17.75
N LEU A 135 11.01 -6.18 -16.95
CA LEU A 135 10.20 -6.91 -15.98
C LEU A 135 9.27 -7.85 -16.75
N THR A 136 9.64 -9.14 -16.83
CA THR A 136 8.77 -10.18 -17.37
C THR A 136 7.57 -10.33 -16.42
N ASN A 137 6.42 -9.85 -16.86
CA ASN A 137 5.19 -9.97 -16.08
C ASN A 137 4.72 -11.42 -16.16
N VAL A 138 4.65 -12.08 -15.01
CA VAL A 138 4.16 -13.45 -14.90
C VAL A 138 2.82 -13.43 -14.19
N ASP A 139 1.85 -14.18 -14.72
CA ASP A 139 0.58 -14.41 -14.05
C ASP A 139 0.73 -15.56 -13.07
N LEU A 140 0.24 -15.40 -11.85
CA LEU A 140 0.37 -16.43 -10.81
C LEU A 140 -0.29 -17.75 -11.23
N PRO A 141 -1.50 -17.77 -11.82
CA PRO A 141 -2.08 -19.02 -12.31
C PRO A 141 -1.26 -19.66 -13.44
N TYR A 142 -0.56 -18.85 -14.25
CA TYR A 142 0.36 -19.34 -15.27
C TYR A 142 1.60 -19.99 -14.63
N LEU A 143 2.10 -19.47 -13.52
CA LEU A 143 3.19 -20.07 -12.73
C LEU A 143 2.76 -21.42 -12.12
N LEU A 144 1.50 -21.55 -11.71
CA LEU A 144 0.93 -22.80 -11.22
C LEU A 144 0.65 -23.85 -12.33
N GLY A 145 1.00 -23.55 -13.58
CA GLY A 145 0.88 -24.48 -14.72
C GLY A 145 -0.44 -24.39 -15.47
N PHE A 146 -1.36 -23.50 -15.09
CA PHE A 146 -2.62 -23.33 -15.81
C PHE A 146 -2.41 -22.45 -17.05
N ARG A 147 -2.57 -23.05 -18.23
CA ARG A 147 -2.45 -22.37 -19.53
C ARG A 147 -3.80 -21.96 -20.13
N SER A 148 -4.89 -22.60 -19.71
CA SER A 148 -6.23 -22.27 -20.17
C SER A 148 -6.73 -21.00 -19.49
N TYR A 149 -7.29 -20.10 -20.29
CA TYR A 149 -7.82 -18.81 -19.85
C TYR A 149 -8.80 -18.93 -18.67
N TRP A 150 -9.85 -19.73 -18.83
CA TRP A 150 -10.85 -19.96 -17.79
C TRP A 150 -10.28 -20.70 -16.58
N GLY A 151 -9.26 -21.53 -16.79
CA GLY A 151 -8.52 -22.19 -15.72
C GLY A 151 -7.74 -21.19 -14.87
N GLN A 152 -7.08 -20.21 -15.51
CA GLN A 152 -6.37 -19.15 -14.81
C GLN A 152 -7.31 -18.26 -13.99
N ALA A 153 -8.45 -17.88 -14.59
CA ALA A 153 -9.46 -17.08 -13.90
C ALA A 153 -10.03 -17.82 -12.67
N ALA A 154 -10.36 -19.12 -12.81
CA ALA A 154 -10.88 -19.92 -11.71
C ALA A 154 -9.86 -20.08 -10.57
N VAL A 155 -8.59 -20.33 -10.89
CA VAL A 155 -7.52 -20.47 -9.89
C VAL A 155 -7.24 -19.14 -9.21
N GLY A 156 -7.16 -18.04 -9.96
CA GLY A 156 -7.00 -16.70 -9.39
C GLY A 156 -8.14 -16.34 -8.43
N ALA A 157 -9.38 -16.62 -8.83
CA ALA A 157 -10.55 -16.38 -7.99
C ALA A 157 -10.55 -17.28 -6.74
N ALA A 158 -10.17 -18.55 -6.89
CA ALA A 158 -10.04 -19.47 -5.77
C ALA A 158 -8.96 -19.03 -4.76
N LEU A 159 -7.83 -18.49 -5.23
CA LEU A 159 -6.77 -17.97 -4.37
C LEU A 159 -7.20 -16.71 -3.61
N ILE A 160 -7.89 -15.78 -4.28
CA ILE A 160 -8.46 -14.60 -3.63
C ILE A 160 -9.51 -15.03 -2.60
N ALA A 161 -10.39 -15.96 -2.94
CA ALA A 161 -11.37 -16.49 -2.01
C ALA A 161 -10.69 -17.17 -0.81
N ALA A 162 -9.65 -17.99 -1.04
CA ALA A 162 -8.87 -18.63 0.01
C ALA A 162 -8.22 -17.60 0.94
N TRP A 163 -7.69 -16.50 0.39
CA TRP A 163 -7.13 -15.39 1.17
C TRP A 163 -8.19 -14.76 2.09
N TYR A 164 -9.38 -14.43 1.57
CA TYR A 164 -10.44 -13.85 2.39
C TYR A 164 -11.13 -14.84 3.32
N MET A 165 -11.06 -16.15 3.05
CA MET A 165 -11.54 -17.22 3.94
C MET A 165 -10.71 -17.32 5.23
N THR A 166 -9.56 -16.66 5.31
CA THR A 166 -8.84 -16.47 6.58
C THR A 166 -9.66 -15.66 7.60
N ILE A 167 -10.60 -14.80 7.16
CA ILE A 167 -11.48 -14.01 8.02
C ILE A 167 -12.38 -14.88 8.90
N PRO A 168 -13.22 -15.78 8.34
CA PRO A 168 -14.02 -16.68 9.16
C PRO A 168 -13.16 -17.69 9.92
N ALA A 169 -12.03 -18.16 9.35
CA ALA A 169 -11.13 -19.08 10.07
C ALA A 169 -10.54 -18.44 11.34
N TRP A 170 -10.06 -17.19 11.24
CA TRP A 170 -9.55 -16.42 12.39
C TRP A 170 -10.64 -16.18 13.44
N TYR A 171 -11.89 -15.97 13.00
CA TYR A 171 -13.03 -15.77 13.89
C TYR A 171 -13.28 -17.00 14.73
N VAL A 172 -13.36 -18.17 14.08
CA VAL A 172 -13.60 -19.47 14.74
C VAL A 172 -12.47 -19.78 15.72
N TRP A 173 -11.22 -19.54 15.31
CA TRP A 173 -10.05 -19.80 16.14
C TRP A 173 -9.95 -18.90 17.37
N ARG A 174 -10.30 -17.60 17.27
CA ARG A 174 -10.24 -16.63 18.38
C ARG A 174 -11.58 -16.35 19.07
N ARG A 175 -12.59 -17.23 18.93
CA ARG A 175 -13.95 -17.04 19.49
C ARG A 175 -13.98 -16.59 20.96
N ARG A 176 -13.09 -17.09 21.83
CA ARG A 176 -13.03 -16.69 23.26
C ARG A 176 -12.66 -15.22 23.47
N SER A 177 -11.72 -14.69 22.70
CA SER A 177 -11.23 -13.32 22.84
C SER A 177 -12.11 -12.29 22.11
N LEU A 178 -12.92 -12.75 21.16
CA LEU A 178 -13.72 -11.90 20.27
C LEU A 178 -15.23 -11.93 20.59
N ARG A 179 -15.65 -12.67 21.63
CA ARG A 179 -17.06 -12.82 22.03
C ARG A 179 -17.78 -11.50 22.31
N ASN A 180 -17.04 -10.44 22.64
CA ASN A 180 -17.58 -9.12 22.95
C ASN A 180 -17.66 -8.19 21.71
N LEU A 181 -17.11 -8.60 20.56
CA LEU A 181 -17.21 -7.87 19.29
C LEU A 181 -18.38 -8.45 18.49
N GLY A 182 -19.40 -7.62 18.21
CA GLY A 182 -20.49 -8.01 17.32
C GLY A 182 -19.96 -8.45 15.95
N PHE A 183 -20.63 -9.44 15.34
CA PHE A 183 -20.20 -10.07 14.08
C PHE A 183 -19.85 -9.06 12.98
N VAL A 184 -20.67 -8.02 12.80
CA VAL A 184 -20.47 -6.98 11.79
C VAL A 184 -19.15 -6.22 11.99
N ARG A 185 -18.87 -5.78 13.21
CA ARG A 185 -17.63 -5.04 13.53
C ARG A 185 -16.40 -5.91 13.32
N TYR A 186 -16.50 -7.18 13.70
CA TYR A 186 -15.45 -8.15 13.45
C TYR A 186 -15.19 -8.34 11.95
N ALA A 187 -16.25 -8.49 11.16
CA ALA A 187 -16.15 -8.68 9.71
C ALA A 187 -15.46 -7.48 9.05
N ILE A 188 -15.87 -6.25 9.39
CA ILE A 188 -15.26 -5.03 8.83
C ILE A 188 -13.78 -4.91 9.25
N LYS A 189 -13.48 -5.09 10.55
CA LYS A 189 -12.10 -5.03 11.06
C LYS A 189 -11.19 -6.04 10.37
N SER A 190 -11.68 -7.27 10.23
CA SER A 190 -10.92 -8.38 9.63
C SER A 190 -10.76 -8.18 8.13
N PHE A 191 -11.79 -7.69 7.44
CA PHE A 191 -11.71 -7.32 6.04
C PHE A 191 -10.62 -6.27 5.80
N LEU A 192 -10.66 -5.15 6.53
CA LEU A 192 -9.65 -4.09 6.40
C LEU A 192 -8.24 -4.61 6.70
N PHE A 193 -8.08 -5.42 7.73
CA PHE A 193 -6.78 -5.99 8.10
C PHE A 193 -6.26 -6.98 7.05
N VAL A 194 -7.10 -7.90 6.56
CA VAL A 194 -6.73 -8.91 5.55
C VAL A 194 -6.43 -8.26 4.21
N THR A 195 -7.15 -7.20 3.83
CA THR A 195 -6.84 -6.39 2.64
C THR A 195 -5.49 -5.68 2.78
N MET A 196 -5.20 -5.09 3.95
CA MET A 196 -3.89 -4.49 4.24
C MET A 196 -2.77 -5.52 4.15
N MET A 197 -2.96 -6.72 4.71
CA MET A 197 -1.99 -7.81 4.58
C MET A 197 -1.88 -8.33 3.14
N GLY A 198 -2.96 -8.26 2.37
CA GLY A 198 -2.97 -8.59 0.95
C GLY A 198 -2.07 -7.68 0.12
N LEU A 199 -1.97 -6.40 0.51
CA LEU A 199 -1.00 -5.47 -0.08
C LEU A 199 0.43 -5.95 0.11
N VAL A 200 0.78 -6.35 1.33
CA VAL A 200 2.12 -6.88 1.66
C VAL A 200 2.41 -8.17 0.90
N ALA A 201 1.44 -9.08 0.87
CA ALA A 201 1.56 -10.34 0.14
C ALA A 201 1.78 -10.09 -1.37
N LYS A 202 1.02 -9.16 -1.96
CA LYS A 202 1.18 -8.78 -3.37
C LYS A 202 2.56 -8.17 -3.65
N MET A 203 3.03 -7.27 -2.79
CA MET A 203 4.38 -6.70 -2.91
C MET A 203 5.45 -7.79 -2.86
N ALA A 204 5.34 -8.72 -1.91
CA ALA A 204 6.28 -9.84 -1.79
C ALA A 204 6.27 -10.73 -3.04
N LEU A 205 5.09 -11.05 -3.59
CA LEU A 205 4.96 -11.81 -4.83
C LEU A 205 5.57 -11.08 -6.03
N ARG A 206 5.40 -9.75 -6.11
CA ARG A 206 5.97 -8.95 -7.18
C ARG A 206 7.50 -8.90 -7.09
N ILE A 207 8.05 -8.71 -5.90
CA ILE A 207 9.51 -8.62 -5.69
C ILE A 207 10.18 -9.99 -5.85
N GLY A 208 9.58 -11.06 -5.30
CA GLY A 208 10.20 -12.39 -5.29
C GLY A 208 9.99 -13.20 -6.57
N LEU A 209 8.81 -13.11 -7.20
CA LEU A 209 8.41 -13.97 -8.32
C LEU A 209 8.01 -13.20 -9.58
N ASN A 210 8.16 -11.87 -9.59
CA ASN A 210 7.71 -10.98 -10.69
C ASN A 210 6.23 -11.13 -11.06
N VAL A 211 5.41 -11.62 -10.12
CA VAL A 211 3.98 -11.84 -10.35
C VAL A 211 3.27 -10.50 -10.51
N LYS A 212 2.68 -10.25 -11.69
CA LYS A 212 1.88 -9.04 -11.92
C LYS A 212 0.40 -9.28 -11.62
N TYR A 213 -0.16 -10.39 -12.08
CA TYR A 213 -1.59 -10.68 -11.92
C TYR A 213 -1.81 -11.98 -11.15
N ILE A 214 -2.66 -11.91 -10.13
CA ILE A 214 -3.22 -13.05 -9.39
C ILE A 214 -4.50 -13.51 -10.08
N LEU A 215 -5.34 -12.56 -10.51
CA LEU A 215 -6.56 -12.83 -11.25
C LEU A 215 -6.51 -12.11 -12.61
N VAL A 216 -6.77 -12.87 -13.67
CA VAL A 216 -6.88 -12.36 -15.03
C VAL A 216 -8.27 -12.68 -15.55
N THR A 217 -9.05 -11.65 -15.91
CA THR A 217 -10.39 -11.79 -16.50
C THR A 217 -10.53 -10.88 -17.73
N PRO A 218 -11.61 -10.99 -18.54
CA PRO A 218 -11.67 -10.22 -19.79
C PRO A 218 -11.84 -8.73 -19.52
N TRP A 219 -12.30 -8.41 -18.31
CA TRP A 219 -12.78 -7.09 -17.92
C TRP A 219 -11.85 -6.42 -16.91
N PHE A 220 -11.21 -7.19 -16.03
CA PHE A 220 -10.33 -6.65 -14.99
C PHE A 220 -9.24 -7.66 -14.56
N ASN A 221 -8.10 -7.13 -14.14
CA ASN A 221 -7.01 -7.91 -13.56
C ASN A 221 -6.67 -7.40 -12.15
N ILE A 222 -6.18 -8.29 -11.28
CA ILE A 222 -5.85 -8.03 -9.86
C ILE A 222 -4.53 -8.72 -9.52
#